data_AF-A0A2J8AD88-F1
#
_entry.id   AF-A0A2J8AD88-F1
#
_cell.length_a   1.000
_cell.length_b   1.000
_cell.length_c   1.000
_cell.angle_alpha   90.00
_cell.angle_beta   90.00
_cell.angle_gamma   90.00
#
_symmetry.space_group_name_H-M   'P 1'
#
loop_
_entity.id
_entity.type
_entity.pdbx_description
1 polymer ?
#
loop_
_entity_poly.entity_id
_entity_poly.type
_entity_poly.pdbx_seq_one_letter_code
_entity_poly.pdbx_strand_id
1 'polypeptide(L)'
;MDAILRATSFNATVLGVVVEVKLTIWATYAASFDFTMHGSPYTFVITKWSGRGFAAFGTLCFNASARDPHQFGTSSEAADGTVSFSMDKTQKLNMVEQGVKDILTCIDKIGCHYQRSVLDYAVWYHEKHLEVETYEQYITWAACCAMAAAQPAACSIIQTMPDIARQVQVLAFL
;
A
#
# COMPACT_ATOMS: atom_id res chain seq x y z
N MET A 1 5.07 19.31 9.51
CA MET A 1 4.07 18.23 9.49
C MET A 1 3.18 18.48 8.30
N ASP A 2 3.10 17.53 7.37
CA ASP A 2 2.25 17.67 6.18
C ASP A 2 0.77 17.69 6.58
N ALA A 3 -0.04 18.51 5.89
CA ALA A 3 -1.46 18.62 6.18
C ALA A 3 -2.19 17.31 5.84
N ILE A 4 -3.07 16.85 6.72
CA ILE A 4 -3.94 15.68 6.48
C ILE A 4 -5.06 16.09 5.53
N LEU A 5 -5.25 15.32 4.45
CA LEU A 5 -6.32 15.51 3.48
C LEU A 5 -7.55 14.65 3.76
N ARG A 6 -7.34 13.43 4.28
CA ARG A 6 -8.41 12.48 4.61
C ARG A 6 -7.96 11.62 5.79
N ALA A 7 -8.87 11.42 6.73
CA ALA A 7 -8.77 10.41 7.78
C ALA A 7 -10.10 9.65 7.81
N THR A 8 -10.05 8.33 7.67
CA THR A 8 -11.25 7.48 7.58
C THR A 8 -11.00 6.10 8.19
N SER A 9 -12.07 5.37 8.50
CA SER A 9 -12.00 3.96 8.90
C SER A 9 -12.79 3.10 7.92
N PHE A 10 -12.33 1.87 7.68
CA PHE A 10 -13.10 0.85 6.96
C PHE A 10 -12.73 -0.55 7.45
N ASN A 11 -13.59 -1.53 7.17
CA ASN A 11 -13.31 -2.93 7.49
C ASN A 11 -12.56 -3.60 6.34
N ALA A 12 -11.55 -4.39 6.68
CA ALA A 12 -10.85 -5.26 5.75
C ALA A 12 -10.63 -6.63 6.37
N THR A 13 -10.42 -7.65 5.55
CA THR A 13 -9.99 -8.97 6.02
C THR A 13 -8.47 -9.05 5.93
N VAL A 14 -7.82 -9.51 6.98
CA VAL A 14 -6.38 -9.76 7.04
C VAL A 14 -6.17 -11.11 7.72
N LEU A 15 -5.54 -12.05 7.01
CA LEU A 15 -5.34 -13.44 7.46
C LEU A 15 -6.67 -14.13 7.83
N GLY A 16 -7.74 -13.85 7.08
CA GLY A 16 -9.08 -14.38 7.34
C GLY A 16 -9.82 -13.73 8.52
N VAL A 17 -9.24 -12.71 9.17
CA VAL A 17 -9.86 -11.98 10.29
C VAL A 17 -10.31 -10.60 9.83
N VAL A 18 -11.55 -10.22 10.14
CA VAL A 18 -12.04 -8.86 9.86
C VAL A 18 -11.46 -7.90 10.89
N VAL A 19 -10.77 -6.86 10.42
CA VAL A 19 -10.15 -5.81 11.22
C VAL A 19 -10.68 -4.43 10.81
N GLU A 20 -10.80 -3.52 11.77
CA GLU A 20 -11.00 -2.11 11.48
C GLU A 20 -9.65 -1.48 11.10
N VAL A 21 -9.59 -0.87 9.93
CA VAL A 21 -8.42 -0.18 9.39
C VAL A 21 -8.66 1.32 9.44
N LYS A 22 -7.77 2.04 10.11
CA LYS A 22 -7.74 3.51 10.14
C LYS A 22 -6.77 4.01 9.09
N LEU A 23 -7.27 4.73 8.09
CA LEU A 23 -6.49 5.27 6.98
C LEU A 23 -6.30 6.78 7.15
N THR A 24 -5.06 7.25 7.02
CA THR A 24 -4.69 8.66 6.92
C THR A 24 -4.01 8.94 5.59
N ILE A 25 -4.44 9.99 4.88
CA ILE A 25 -3.82 10.45 3.63
C ILE A 25 -3.37 11.90 3.79
N TRP A 26 -2.10 12.17 3.49
CA TRP A 26 -1.50 13.51 3.58
C TRP A 26 -1.57 14.30 2.27
N ALA A 27 -1.21 15.59 2.32
CA ALA A 27 -1.20 16.52 1.19
C ALA A 27 -0.35 16.03 0.01
N THR A 28 0.67 15.23 0.29
CA THR A 28 1.56 14.60 -0.70
C THR A 28 0.95 13.35 -1.33
N TYR A 29 -0.23 12.92 -0.90
CA TYR A 29 -0.86 11.63 -1.19
C TYR A 29 -0.11 10.41 -0.63
N ALA A 30 0.90 10.62 0.20
CA ALA A 30 1.35 9.56 1.09
C ALA A 30 0.16 9.08 1.93
N ALA A 31 0.15 7.78 2.26
CA ALA A 31 -0.90 7.18 3.06
C ALA A 31 -0.30 6.37 4.19
N SER A 32 -0.94 6.37 5.35
CA SER A 32 -0.73 5.34 6.36
C SER A 32 -2.03 4.64 6.68
N PHE A 33 -1.90 3.38 7.06
CA PHE A 33 -3.03 2.65 7.61
C PHE A 33 -2.62 1.85 8.83
N ASP A 34 -3.50 1.86 9.81
CA ASP A 34 -3.31 1.27 11.12
C ASP A 34 -4.43 0.27 11.39
N PHE A 35 -4.10 -0.90 11.93
CA PHE A 35 -5.09 -1.85 12.43
C PHE A 35 -4.51 -2.64 13.60
N THR A 36 -5.38 -3.31 14.36
CA THR A 36 -4.96 -4.20 15.45
C THR A 36 -5.39 -5.62 15.11
N MET A 37 -4.46 -6.55 15.20
CA MET A 37 -4.70 -7.97 14.95
C MET A 37 -4.07 -8.78 16.09
N HIS A 38 -4.85 -9.66 16.71
CA HIS A 38 -4.42 -10.45 17.89
C HIS A 38 -3.83 -9.60 19.03
N GLY A 39 -4.40 -8.42 19.27
CA GLY A 39 -3.95 -7.49 20.32
C GLY A 39 -2.67 -6.71 19.98
N SER A 40 -2.06 -6.96 18.81
CA SER A 40 -0.87 -6.26 18.35
C SER A 40 -1.24 -5.17 17.35
N PRO A 41 -0.77 -3.91 17.54
CA PRO A 41 -0.98 -2.85 16.58
C PRO A 41 -0.01 -2.98 15.39
N TYR A 42 -0.53 -2.73 14.19
CA TYR A 42 0.23 -2.68 12.95
C TYR A 42 0.03 -1.32 12.31
N THR A 43 1.14 -0.70 11.88
CA THR A 43 1.14 0.59 11.18
C THR A 43 1.96 0.44 9.92
N PHE A 44 1.38 0.83 8.80
CA PHE A 44 2.04 0.82 7.50
C PHE A 44 2.01 2.20 6.88
N VAL A 45 3.10 2.60 6.24
CA VAL A 45 3.22 3.89 5.56
C VAL A 45 3.66 3.66 4.12
N ILE A 46 2.89 4.21 3.18
CA ILE A 46 3.14 4.13 1.75
C ILE A 46 3.45 5.53 1.23
N THR A 47 4.71 5.73 0.86
CA THR A 47 5.20 6.98 0.29
C THR A 47 5.49 6.88 -1.21
N LYS A 48 5.52 5.66 -1.77
CA LYS A 48 5.95 5.42 -3.15
C LYS A 48 5.07 6.08 -4.22
N TRP A 49 3.75 6.19 -3.97
CA TRP A 49 2.83 6.93 -4.84
C TRP A 49 2.68 8.41 -4.49
N SER A 50 3.48 8.94 -3.56
CA SER A 50 3.40 10.35 -3.17
C SER A 50 4.12 11.26 -4.18
N GLY A 51 3.67 12.52 -4.28
CA GLY A 51 4.30 13.54 -5.12
C GLY A 51 4.45 13.10 -6.58
N ARG A 52 5.69 12.96 -7.06
CA ARG A 52 5.99 12.55 -8.45
C ARG A 52 5.61 11.09 -8.75
N GLY A 53 5.53 10.24 -7.73
CA GLY A 53 5.14 8.84 -7.89
C GLY A 53 3.66 8.62 -8.17
N PHE A 54 2.82 9.65 -7.95
CA PHE A 54 1.37 9.54 -8.13
C PHE A 54 0.99 9.22 -9.58
N ALA A 55 1.65 9.84 -10.56
CA ALA A 55 1.36 9.61 -11.97
C ALA A 55 1.61 8.15 -12.37
N ALA A 56 2.74 7.58 -11.95
CA ALA A 56 3.06 6.18 -12.20
C ALA A 56 2.04 5.23 -11.56
N PHE A 57 1.66 5.48 -10.31
CA PHE A 57 0.60 4.72 -9.63
C PHE A 57 -0.75 4.84 -10.35
N GLY A 58 -1.14 6.05 -10.75
CA GLY A 58 -2.36 6.31 -11.50
C GLY A 58 -2.40 5.55 -12.83
N THR A 59 -1.29 5.55 -13.58
CA THR A 59 -1.18 4.81 -14.84
C THR A 59 -1.39 3.32 -14.61
N LEU A 60 -0.68 2.74 -13.64
CA LEU A 60 -0.85 1.32 -13.30
C LEU A 60 -2.30 1.02 -12.90
N CYS A 61 -2.91 1.86 -12.06
CA CYS A 61 -4.26 1.68 -11.54
C CYS A 61 -5.34 1.70 -12.63
N PHE A 62 -5.23 2.60 -13.62
CA PHE A 62 -6.14 2.68 -14.76
C PHE A 62 -5.88 1.58 -15.81
N ASN A 63 -4.63 1.13 -15.96
CA ASN A 63 -4.29 0.03 -16.87
C ASN A 63 -4.75 -1.33 -16.33
N ALA A 64 -4.89 -1.47 -15.01
CA ALA A 64 -5.29 -2.73 -14.38
C ALA A 64 -6.76 -3.09 -14.58
N SER A 65 -7.65 -2.10 -14.52
CA SER A 65 -9.10 -2.32 -14.62
C SER A 65 -9.84 -1.03 -14.98
N ALA A 66 -10.98 -1.19 -15.65
CA ALA A 66 -11.88 -0.08 -15.91
C ALA A 66 -12.37 0.53 -14.59
N ARG A 67 -12.23 1.85 -14.46
CA ARG A 67 -12.63 2.62 -13.27
C ARG A 67 -13.85 3.49 -13.57
N ASP A 68 -14.70 3.68 -12.56
CA ASP A 68 -15.82 4.61 -12.65
C ASP A 68 -15.28 6.06 -12.77
N PRO A 69 -15.56 6.76 -13.90
CA PRO A 69 -15.10 8.13 -14.10
C PRO A 69 -15.58 9.11 -13.02
N HIS A 70 -16.73 8.87 -12.40
CA HIS A 70 -17.22 9.74 -11.34
C HIS A 70 -16.40 9.60 -10.05
N GLN A 71 -15.97 8.37 -9.73
CA GLN A 71 -15.23 8.09 -8.50
C GLN A 71 -13.72 8.33 -8.62
N PHE A 72 -13.15 8.06 -9.80
CA PHE A 72 -11.70 8.04 -10.01
C PHE A 72 -11.22 9.05 -11.07
N GLY A 73 -12.12 9.76 -11.74
CA GLY A 73 -11.80 10.63 -12.87
C GLY A 73 -11.43 9.83 -14.12
N THR A 74 -10.79 10.48 -15.08
CA THR A 74 -10.42 9.86 -16.35
C THR A 74 -8.92 9.94 -16.62
N SER A 75 -8.41 8.97 -17.37
CA SER A 75 -7.08 9.00 -17.97
C SER A 75 -7.20 9.10 -19.50
N SER A 76 -6.26 9.81 -20.12
CA SER A 76 -6.11 9.87 -21.56
C SER A 76 -4.64 9.75 -21.93
N GLU A 77 -4.36 8.91 -22.93
CA GLU A 77 -3.02 8.71 -23.47
C GLU A 77 -2.89 9.51 -24.77
N ALA A 78 -1.88 10.37 -24.84
CA ALA A 78 -1.53 11.09 -26.05
C ALA A 78 -0.80 10.17 -27.04
N ALA A 79 -0.70 10.59 -28.30
CA ALA A 79 -0.05 9.80 -29.36
C ALA A 79 1.44 9.51 -29.10
N ASP A 80 2.08 10.25 -28.19
CA ASP A 80 3.47 10.06 -27.75
C ASP A 80 3.62 9.11 -26.55
N GLY A 81 2.52 8.50 -26.07
CA GLY A 81 2.49 7.63 -24.89
C GLY A 81 2.39 8.39 -23.56
N THR A 82 2.26 9.72 -23.58
CA THR A 82 2.09 10.50 -22.35
C THR A 82 0.69 10.28 -21.78
N VAL A 83 0.63 9.71 -20.58
CA VAL A 83 -0.64 9.56 -19.82
C VAL A 83 -0.93 10.83 -19.04
N SER A 84 -2.12 11.38 -19.28
CA SER A 84 -2.67 12.55 -18.58
C SER A 84 -3.89 12.13 -17.77
N PHE A 85 -4.10 12.78 -16.64
CA PHE A 85 -5.24 12.50 -15.76
C PHE A 85 -6.08 13.75 -15.54
N SER A 86 -7.39 13.60 -15.71
CA SER A 86 -8.38 14.60 -15.33
C SER A 86 -9.08 14.13 -14.06
N MET A 87 -8.54 14.56 -12.91
CA MET A 87 -9.05 14.17 -11.59
C MET A 87 -9.11 15.37 -10.65
N ASP A 88 -10.23 15.51 -9.94
CA ASP A 88 -10.33 16.40 -8.80
C ASP A 88 -9.61 15.84 -7.56
N LYS A 89 -9.60 16.63 -6.48
CA LYS A 89 -8.95 16.23 -5.22
C LYS A 89 -9.59 14.99 -4.60
N THR A 90 -10.91 14.88 -4.64
CA THR A 90 -11.66 13.75 -4.07
C THR A 90 -11.37 12.46 -4.83
N GLN A 91 -11.33 12.53 -6.16
CA GLN A 91 -11.02 11.39 -7.04
C GLN A 91 -9.60 10.86 -6.81
N LYS A 92 -8.62 11.76 -6.65
CA LYS A 92 -7.25 11.36 -6.27
C LYS A 92 -7.21 10.65 -4.91
N LEU A 93 -7.94 11.16 -3.92
CA LEU A 93 -8.02 10.54 -2.60
C LEU A 93 -8.70 9.16 -2.65
N ASN A 94 -9.75 9.01 -3.46
CA ASN A 94 -10.43 7.73 -3.67
C ASN A 94 -9.48 6.70 -4.30
N MET A 95 -8.64 7.11 -5.25
CA MET A 95 -7.64 6.24 -5.87
C MET A 95 -6.60 5.73 -4.85
N VAL A 96 -6.09 6.61 -3.98
CA VAL A 96 -5.15 6.22 -2.92
C VAL A 96 -5.81 5.26 -1.92
N GLU A 97 -7.05 5.56 -1.51
CA GLU A 97 -7.82 4.68 -0.63
C GLU A 97 -8.06 3.30 -1.26
N GLN A 98 -8.38 3.25 -2.56
CA GLN A 98 -8.51 2.00 -3.29
C GLN A 98 -7.17 1.22 -3.34
N GLY A 99 -6.05 1.90 -3.57
CA GLY A 99 -4.73 1.28 -3.53
C GLY A 99 -4.42 0.63 -2.18
N VAL A 100 -4.81 1.27 -1.07
CA VAL A 100 -4.67 0.69 0.27
C VAL A 100 -5.58 -0.53 0.45
N LYS A 101 -6.83 -0.49 -0.02
CA LYS A 101 -7.74 -1.65 0.02
C LYS A 101 -7.22 -2.83 -0.79
N ASP A 102 -6.63 -2.56 -1.96
CA ASP A 102 -6.02 -3.57 -2.82
C ASP A 102 -4.80 -4.22 -2.16
N ILE A 103 -3.98 -3.43 -1.45
CA ILE A 103 -2.84 -3.94 -0.66
C ILE A 103 -3.32 -4.84 0.46
N LEU A 104 -4.31 -4.44 1.24
CA LEU A 104 -4.87 -5.27 2.32
C LEU A 104 -5.45 -6.58 1.78
N THR A 105 -6.16 -6.51 0.65
CA THR A 105 -6.67 -7.69 -0.06
C THR A 105 -5.52 -8.61 -0.51
N CYS A 106 -4.40 -8.04 -0.96
CA CYS A 106 -3.23 -8.80 -1.35
C CYS A 106 -2.54 -9.46 -0.14
N ILE A 107 -2.40 -8.74 0.98
CA ILE A 107 -1.89 -9.28 2.25
C ILE A 107 -2.73 -10.48 2.68
N ASP A 108 -4.06 -10.36 2.65
CA ASP A 108 -4.97 -11.46 3.02
C ASP A 108 -4.78 -12.69 2.13
N LYS A 109 -4.70 -12.48 0.81
CA LYS A 109 -4.43 -13.55 -0.16
C LYS A 109 -3.10 -14.27 0.10
N ILE A 110 -2.01 -13.51 0.27
CA ILE A 110 -0.68 -14.08 0.56
C ILE A 110 -0.72 -14.82 1.88
N GLY A 111 -1.31 -14.20 2.90
CA GLY A 111 -1.52 -14.75 4.22
C GLY A 111 -2.21 -16.11 4.23
N CYS A 112 -3.36 -16.19 3.57
CA CYS A 112 -4.15 -17.41 3.50
C CYS A 112 -3.47 -18.50 2.67
N HIS A 113 -2.72 -18.13 1.63
CA HIS A 113 -2.06 -19.08 0.74
C HIS A 113 -0.77 -19.66 1.33
N TYR A 114 0.13 -18.81 1.85
CA TYR A 114 1.45 -19.24 2.32
C TYR A 114 1.51 -19.53 3.82
N GLN A 115 0.54 -19.05 4.62
CA GLN A 115 0.39 -19.31 6.05
C GLN A 115 1.70 -19.11 6.85
N ARG A 116 2.41 -20.19 7.16
CA ARG A 116 3.66 -20.17 7.94
C ARG A 116 4.86 -19.61 7.17
N SER A 117 4.79 -19.56 5.84
CA SER A 117 5.86 -19.08 4.97
C SER A 117 5.57 -17.71 4.35
N VAL A 118 4.64 -16.93 4.93
CA VAL A 118 4.29 -15.59 4.44
C VAL A 118 5.51 -14.66 4.42
N LEU A 119 6.37 -14.73 5.44
CA LEU A 119 7.58 -13.91 5.53
C LEU A 119 8.63 -14.33 4.49
N ASP A 120 8.88 -15.63 4.34
CA ASP A 120 9.80 -16.15 3.33
C ASP A 120 9.37 -15.72 1.92
N TYR A 121 8.07 -15.80 1.65
CA TYR A 121 7.50 -15.31 0.39
C TYR A 121 7.68 -13.80 0.23
N ALA A 122 7.40 -13.00 1.26
CA ALA A 122 7.52 -11.55 1.19
C ALA A 122 8.96 -11.11 0.88
N VAL A 123 9.95 -11.72 1.55
CA VAL A 123 11.38 -11.49 1.31
C VAL A 123 11.77 -11.93 -0.10
N TRP A 124 11.42 -13.16 -0.48
CA TRP A 124 11.72 -13.69 -1.81
C TRP A 124 11.13 -12.82 -2.93
N TYR A 125 9.87 -12.40 -2.79
CA TYR A 125 9.20 -11.59 -3.79
C TYR A 125 9.90 -10.24 -3.96
N HIS A 126 10.25 -9.59 -2.84
CA HIS A 126 10.96 -8.33 -2.84
C HIS A 126 12.35 -8.43 -3.50
N GLU A 127 13.09 -9.51 -3.27
CA GLU A 127 14.42 -9.74 -3.87
C GLU A 127 14.36 -10.08 -5.37
N LYS A 128 13.30 -10.76 -5.81
CA LYS A 128 13.17 -11.24 -7.20
C LYS A 128 12.43 -10.30 -8.14
N HIS A 129 11.63 -9.38 -7.62
CA HIS A 129 10.78 -8.47 -8.41
C HIS A 129 11.13 -7.02 -8.12
N LEU A 130 12.33 -6.61 -8.56
CA LEU A 130 12.81 -5.23 -8.42
C LEU A 130 12.11 -4.28 -9.39
N GLU A 131 11.69 -4.80 -10.55
CA GLU A 131 10.96 -4.06 -11.58
C GLU A 131 9.46 -4.32 -11.43
N VAL A 132 8.68 -3.25 -11.59
CA VAL A 132 7.23 -3.27 -11.43
C VAL A 132 6.62 -2.72 -12.71
N GLU A 133 6.08 -3.63 -13.52
CA GLU A 133 5.47 -3.32 -14.81
C GLU A 133 3.94 -3.29 -14.73
N THR A 134 3.37 -4.11 -13.84
CA THR A 134 1.91 -4.23 -13.69
C THR A 134 1.44 -3.71 -12.33
N TYR A 135 0.16 -3.32 -12.27
CA TYR A 135 -0.47 -2.92 -11.02
C TYR A 135 -0.49 -4.06 -10.00
N GLU A 136 -0.71 -5.29 -10.44
CA GLU A 136 -0.67 -6.46 -9.56
C GLU A 136 0.71 -6.61 -8.93
N GLN A 137 1.78 -6.52 -9.72
CA GLN A 137 3.16 -6.54 -9.20
C GLN A 137 3.41 -5.39 -8.23
N TYR A 138 2.89 -4.19 -8.52
CA TYR A 138 3.02 -3.02 -7.64
C TYR A 138 2.37 -3.27 -6.28
N ILE A 139 1.13 -3.78 -6.29
CA ILE A 139 0.35 -4.04 -5.07
C ILE A 139 0.97 -5.20 -4.29
N THR A 140 1.39 -6.28 -4.95
CA THR A 140 2.10 -7.39 -4.30
C THR A 140 3.42 -6.93 -3.70
N TRP A 141 4.21 -6.13 -4.42
CA TRP A 141 5.44 -5.55 -3.88
C TRP A 141 5.16 -4.70 -2.63
N ALA A 142 4.14 -3.84 -2.67
CA ALA A 142 3.78 -3.01 -1.52
C ALA A 142 3.28 -3.84 -0.33
N ALA A 143 2.50 -4.89 -0.57
CA ALA A 143 2.05 -5.84 0.44
C ALA A 143 3.23 -6.59 1.08
N CYS A 144 4.17 -7.08 0.28
CA CYS A 144 5.37 -7.77 0.76
C CYS A 144 6.27 -6.83 1.58
N CYS A 145 6.46 -5.59 1.13
CA CYS A 145 7.17 -4.55 1.89
C CYS A 145 6.51 -4.30 3.25
N ALA A 146 5.18 -4.20 3.29
CA ALA A 146 4.44 -4.04 4.54
C ALA A 146 4.70 -5.23 5.48
N MET A 147 4.52 -6.46 5.01
CA MET A 147 4.72 -7.66 5.84
C MET A 147 6.17 -7.80 6.34
N ALA A 148 7.17 -7.52 5.50
CA ALA A 148 8.58 -7.58 5.90
C ALA A 148 8.95 -6.47 6.90
N ALA A 149 8.37 -5.27 6.77
CA ALA A 149 8.61 -4.15 7.69
C ALA A 149 7.98 -4.33 9.07
N ALA A 150 6.96 -5.19 9.20
CA ALA A 150 6.33 -5.49 10.49
C ALA A 150 7.23 -6.31 11.45
N GLN A 151 8.42 -6.76 11.02
CA GLN A 151 9.32 -7.56 11.84
C GLN A 151 10.44 -6.73 12.50
N PRO A 152 10.57 -6.75 13.84
CA PRO A 152 11.64 -6.03 14.54
C PRO A 152 13.06 -6.52 14.21
N ALA A 153 13.22 -7.77 13.75
CA ALA A 153 14.53 -8.40 13.54
C ALA A 153 15.12 -8.24 12.11
N ALA A 154 14.31 -7.85 11.12
CA ALA A 154 14.79 -7.60 9.74
C ALA A 154 15.23 -6.13 9.53
N CYS A 155 15.11 -5.29 10.56
CA CYS A 155 15.34 -3.85 10.54
C CYS A 155 16.84 -3.46 10.60
N SER A 156 17.68 -4.16 9.84
CA SER A 156 19.07 -3.74 9.57
C SER A 156 19.37 -3.58 8.08
N ILE A 157 18.45 -3.94 7.18
CA ILE A 157 18.68 -3.88 5.72
C ILE A 157 17.86 -2.77 5.02
N ILE A 158 16.77 -2.26 5.64
CA ILE A 158 15.90 -1.21 5.04
C ILE A 158 16.10 0.18 5.69
N GLN A 159 17.27 0.44 6.28
CA GLN A 159 17.63 1.78 6.78
C GLN A 159 18.78 2.37 5.95
N THR A 160 18.43 3.00 4.82
CA THR A 160 19.23 4.11 4.29
C THR A 160 18.34 5.32 4.04
N MET A 161 18.02 6.04 5.13
CA MET A 161 18.03 7.52 5.31
C MET A 161 17.09 7.97 6.45
N PRO A 162 17.41 9.08 7.13
CA PRO A 162 17.42 9.16 8.60
C PRO A 162 16.14 9.71 9.23
N ASP A 163 16.01 9.40 10.52
CA ASP A 163 15.13 10.01 11.53
C ASP A 163 13.60 9.88 11.31
N ILE A 164 13.02 8.86 11.95
CA ILE A 164 12.26 9.02 13.21
C ILE A 164 11.95 7.62 13.73
N ALA A 165 12.56 7.28 14.87
CA ALA A 165 12.26 6.07 15.62
C ALA A 165 10.91 6.18 16.32
N ARG A 166 10.07 5.15 16.20
CA ARG A 166 9.22 4.70 17.31
C ARG A 166 8.95 3.19 17.22
N GLN A 167 9.55 2.47 18.15
CA GLN A 167 9.32 1.05 18.44
C GLN A 167 7.88 0.79 18.89
N VAL A 168 7.28 -0.34 18.47
CA VAL A 168 6.45 -1.22 19.33
C VAL A 168 6.66 -2.68 18.91
N GLN A 169 6.70 -3.57 19.91
CA GLN A 169 7.20 -4.94 19.96
C GLN A 169 6.20 -6.06 19.54
N VAL A 170 6.78 -7.13 18.96
CA VAL A 170 6.69 -8.59 19.29
C VAL A 170 5.34 -9.33 19.24
N LEU A 171 5.25 -10.33 18.33
CA LEU A 171 5.14 -11.75 18.69
C LEU A 171 5.49 -12.67 17.51
N ALA A 172 6.42 -13.61 17.79
CA ALA A 172 6.52 -14.87 17.08
C ALA A 172 5.23 -15.71 17.28
N PHE A 173 5.13 -16.84 16.56
CA PHE A 173 4.06 -17.85 16.47
C PHE A 173 3.16 -17.68 15.24
N LEU A 174 3.03 -18.68 14.35
CA LEU A 174 3.08 -20.14 14.53
C LEU A 174 4.00 -20.85 13.52
#